data_AF-A0A086ME08-F1
#
_entry.id   AF-A0A086ME08-F1
#
_cell.length_a   1.000
_cell.length_b   1.000
_cell.length_c   1.000
_cell.angle_alpha   90.00
_cell.angle_beta   90.00
_cell.angle_gamma   90.00
#
_symmetry.space_group_name_H-M   'P 1'
#
loop_
_entity.id
_entity.type
_entity.pdbx_description
1 polymer ?
#
loop_
_entity_poly.entity_id
_entity_poly.type
_entity_poly.pdbx_seq_one_letter_code
_entity_poly.pdbx_strand_id
1 'polypeptide(L)'
;MNPRTEKSLISEFRDTLRNRVPLIRAHVAGQRAFLEFGLSSERDRNHSAVWWVHLAHLGTLDKLEGLFRRDGPYETLELLALARNIFENLVWLRLMKNDHRYGLIFYGQLLREQVGNLEGLIRKISDEADLFESIDSLDDHALMSTLGEVVANNPLPDEIAEAHAAHRSKSDMLDDMVRREFSLFSGPATWNGYSYQAYLLRTKIIPKYEAHLAEVTQHKVELETVLPSLLDARLTRLASEKWNWAERAKDAGMEKHYRFLYPYTSKLLHSTPLNMISDKSLTEAETLIVLDYIVVSTGDLLDRIESFTYVGQINAIAISS
;
A
#
# COMPACT_ATOMS: atom_id res chain seq x y z
N MET A 1 -40.09 -4.56 7.55
CA MET A 1 -38.74 -4.47 6.92
C MET A 1 -38.09 -5.83 7.05
N ASN A 2 -37.56 -6.40 5.98
CA ASN A 2 -36.73 -7.61 6.10
C ASN A 2 -35.48 -7.27 6.93
N PRO A 3 -35.05 -8.15 7.86
CA PRO A 3 -33.84 -7.92 8.63
C PRO A 3 -32.65 -7.80 7.68
N ARG A 4 -31.82 -6.78 7.88
CA ARG A 4 -30.54 -6.65 7.17
C ARG A 4 -29.64 -7.79 7.62
N THR A 5 -29.18 -8.57 6.65
CA THR A 5 -28.21 -9.66 6.82
C THR A 5 -26.89 -9.27 6.14
N GLU A 6 -25.79 -9.92 6.52
CA GLU A 6 -24.50 -9.74 5.85
C GLU A 6 -24.62 -9.97 4.33
N LYS A 7 -25.27 -11.06 3.93
CA LYS A 7 -25.49 -11.38 2.51
C LYS A 7 -26.27 -10.27 1.77
N SER A 8 -27.30 -9.70 2.40
CA SER A 8 -28.06 -8.61 1.77
C SER A 8 -27.24 -7.33 1.63
N LEU A 9 -26.41 -6.97 2.62
CA LEU A 9 -25.57 -5.77 2.56
C LEU A 9 -24.45 -5.92 1.52
N ILE A 10 -23.82 -7.09 1.44
CA ILE A 10 -22.81 -7.36 0.40
C ILE A 10 -23.43 -7.33 -1.00
N SER A 11 -24.64 -7.86 -1.17
CA SER A 11 -25.36 -7.74 -2.44
C SER A 11 -25.65 -6.29 -2.79
N GLU A 12 -26.17 -5.51 -1.83
CA GLU A 12 -26.45 -4.07 -1.99
C GLU A 12 -25.18 -3.31 -2.42
N PHE A 13 -24.04 -3.57 -1.79
CA PHE A 13 -22.75 -3.02 -2.18
C PHE A 13 -22.39 -3.38 -3.64
N ARG A 14 -22.41 -4.68 -3.98
CA ARG A 14 -22.03 -5.17 -5.31
C ARG A 14 -22.94 -4.61 -6.40
N ASP A 15 -24.24 -4.57 -6.14
CA ASP A 15 -25.24 -4.04 -7.08
C ASP A 15 -25.05 -2.52 -7.26
N THR A 16 -24.75 -1.79 -6.19
CA THR A 16 -24.41 -0.36 -6.26
C THR A 16 -23.19 -0.13 -7.17
N LEU A 17 -22.12 -0.92 -6.99
CA LEU A 17 -20.93 -0.79 -7.83
C LEU A 17 -21.21 -1.13 -9.29
N ARG A 18 -21.86 -2.27 -9.55
CA ARG A 18 -22.19 -2.74 -10.90
C ARG A 18 -22.99 -1.69 -11.68
N ASN A 19 -23.93 -1.03 -11.03
CA ASN A 19 -24.84 -0.09 -11.68
C ASN A 19 -24.24 1.31 -11.87
N ARG A 20 -23.35 1.75 -10.97
CA ARG A 20 -22.87 3.14 -10.95
C ARG A 20 -21.43 3.32 -11.44
N VAL A 21 -20.52 2.41 -11.07
CA VAL A 21 -19.08 2.59 -11.32
C VAL A 21 -18.75 2.71 -12.81
N PRO A 22 -19.29 1.88 -13.73
CA PRO A 22 -18.93 1.98 -15.14
C PRO A 22 -19.21 3.36 -15.74
N LEU A 23 -20.37 3.95 -15.41
CA LEU A 23 -20.76 5.26 -15.91
C LEU A 23 -19.91 6.38 -15.31
N ILE A 24 -19.71 6.38 -13.99
CA ILE A 24 -18.89 7.38 -13.30
C ILE A 24 -17.45 7.31 -13.82
N ARG A 25 -16.91 6.10 -13.98
CA ARG A 25 -15.57 5.86 -14.53
C ARG A 25 -15.43 6.43 -15.94
N ALA A 26 -16.38 6.15 -16.83
CA ALA A 26 -16.36 6.66 -18.19
C ALA A 26 -16.39 8.20 -18.24
N HIS A 27 -17.15 8.83 -17.33
CA HIS A 27 -17.22 10.28 -17.21
C HIS A 27 -15.90 10.89 -16.71
N VAL A 28 -15.35 10.37 -15.61
CA VAL A 28 -14.07 10.84 -15.04
C VAL A 28 -12.92 10.62 -16.04
N ALA A 29 -12.89 9.47 -16.71
CA ALA A 29 -11.89 9.19 -17.75
C ALA A 29 -12.00 10.14 -18.95
N GLY A 30 -13.21 10.45 -19.39
CA GLY A 30 -13.45 11.42 -20.46
C GLY A 30 -12.98 12.84 -20.09
N GLN A 31 -13.29 13.28 -18.88
CA GLN A 31 -12.82 14.58 -18.36
C GLN A 31 -11.30 14.65 -18.25
N ARG A 32 -10.68 13.59 -17.76
CA ARG A 32 -9.22 13.50 -17.66
C ARG A 32 -8.56 13.50 -19.04
N ALA A 33 -9.08 12.74 -20.00
CA ALA A 33 -8.57 12.73 -21.38
C ALA A 33 -8.64 14.13 -22.01
N PHE A 34 -9.71 14.88 -21.74
CA PHE A 34 -9.79 16.28 -22.18
C PHE A 34 -8.73 17.18 -21.56
N LEU A 35 -8.48 17.03 -20.25
CA LEU A 35 -7.41 17.77 -19.59
C LEU A 35 -6.04 17.42 -20.17
N GLU A 36 -5.83 16.17 -20.58
CA GLU A 36 -4.58 15.74 -21.22
C GLU A 36 -4.30 16.48 -22.53
N PHE A 37 -5.33 16.81 -23.31
CA PHE A 37 -5.17 17.66 -24.51
C PHE A 37 -4.76 19.09 -24.14
N GLY A 38 -5.24 19.63 -23.02
CA GLY A 38 -4.90 20.98 -22.56
C GLY A 38 -3.58 21.07 -21.79
N LEU A 39 -3.12 19.97 -21.19
CA LEU A 39 -1.91 19.84 -20.39
C LEU A 39 -0.91 18.98 -21.18
N SER A 40 -0.29 19.58 -22.19
CA SER A 40 0.49 18.87 -23.20
C SER A 40 1.79 18.26 -22.68
N SER A 41 2.31 18.75 -21.55
CA SER A 41 3.51 18.19 -20.91
C SER A 41 3.19 17.47 -19.61
N GLU A 42 4.03 16.48 -19.25
CA GLU A 42 3.96 15.83 -17.95
C GLU A 42 4.08 16.83 -16.79
N ARG A 43 4.93 17.84 -16.95
CA ARG A 43 5.11 18.92 -15.99
C ARG A 43 3.79 19.67 -15.73
N ASP A 44 3.05 20.01 -16.79
CA ASP A 44 1.77 20.71 -16.64
C ASP A 44 0.71 19.84 -15.95
N ARG A 45 0.72 18.53 -16.24
CA ARG A 45 -0.15 17.55 -15.58
C ARG A 45 0.19 17.42 -14.10
N ASN A 46 1.47 17.30 -13.77
CA ASN A 46 1.96 17.18 -12.40
C ASN A 46 1.64 18.43 -11.56
N HIS A 47 1.52 19.60 -12.19
CA HIS A 47 1.19 20.86 -11.52
C HIS A 47 -0.31 21.22 -11.59
N SER A 48 -1.15 20.34 -12.13
CA SER A 48 -2.59 20.54 -12.19
C SER A 48 -3.30 19.87 -11.02
N ALA A 49 -3.92 20.68 -10.15
CA ALA A 49 -4.69 20.14 -9.02
C ALA A 49 -5.83 19.23 -9.49
N VAL A 50 -6.55 19.64 -10.54
CA VAL A 50 -7.70 18.89 -11.07
C VAL A 50 -7.27 17.55 -11.68
N TRP A 51 -6.09 17.50 -12.32
CA TRP A 51 -5.53 16.25 -12.82
C TRP A 51 -5.40 15.20 -11.71
N TRP A 52 -4.86 15.60 -10.56
CA TRP A 52 -4.69 14.72 -9.40
C TRP A 52 -6.02 14.36 -8.71
N VAL A 53 -7.02 15.25 -8.72
CA VAL A 53 -8.36 14.90 -8.24
C VAL A 53 -8.96 13.78 -9.11
N HIS A 54 -8.87 13.88 -10.44
CA HIS A 54 -9.38 12.82 -11.33
C HIS A 54 -8.60 11.51 -11.19
N LEU A 55 -7.28 11.57 -10.97
CA LEU A 55 -6.50 10.39 -10.64
C LEU A 55 -6.96 9.74 -9.33
N ALA A 56 -7.21 10.52 -8.29
CA ALA A 56 -7.75 10.02 -7.02
C ALA A 56 -9.16 9.42 -7.20
N HIS A 57 -10.01 10.01 -8.03
CA HIS A 57 -11.32 9.46 -8.38
C HIS A 57 -11.20 8.10 -9.06
N LEU A 58 -10.40 7.99 -10.12
CA LEU A 58 -10.19 6.72 -10.83
C LEU A 58 -9.61 5.65 -9.92
N GLY A 59 -8.58 5.99 -9.13
CA GLY A 59 -8.00 5.06 -8.16
C GLY A 59 -9.00 4.62 -7.08
N THR A 60 -9.92 5.50 -6.67
CA THR A 60 -11.02 5.14 -5.77
C THR A 60 -11.97 4.12 -6.42
N LEU A 61 -12.36 4.35 -7.68
CA LEU A 61 -13.24 3.43 -8.42
C LEU A 61 -12.60 2.05 -8.63
N ASP A 62 -11.32 2.01 -9.02
CA ASP A 62 -10.54 0.77 -9.16
C ASP A 62 -10.50 -0.01 -7.85
N LYS A 63 -10.28 0.71 -6.75
CA LYS A 63 -10.22 0.12 -5.43
C LYS A 63 -11.56 -0.48 -5.00
N LEU A 64 -12.67 0.24 -5.23
CA LEU A 64 -14.00 -0.22 -4.87
C LEU A 64 -14.36 -1.55 -5.56
N GLU A 65 -14.03 -1.70 -6.85
CA GLU A 65 -14.22 -2.95 -7.60
C GLU A 65 -13.33 -4.10 -7.08
N GLY A 66 -12.28 -3.78 -6.32
CA GLY A 66 -11.45 -4.72 -5.59
C GLY A 66 -12.10 -5.29 -4.32
N LEU A 67 -13.09 -4.59 -3.76
CA LEU A 67 -13.67 -4.93 -2.47
C LEU A 67 -14.77 -5.99 -2.61
N PHE A 68 -14.90 -6.80 -1.56
CA PHE A 68 -15.91 -7.87 -1.44
C PHE A 68 -15.99 -8.84 -2.64
N ARG A 69 -14.86 -9.23 -3.23
CA ARG A 69 -14.82 -10.13 -4.40
C ARG A 69 -15.15 -11.60 -4.09
N ARG A 70 -14.73 -12.10 -2.93
CA ARG A 70 -14.95 -13.49 -2.53
C ARG A 70 -16.39 -13.71 -2.06
N ASP A 71 -16.92 -14.91 -2.26
CA ASP A 71 -18.17 -15.30 -1.61
C ASP A 71 -17.88 -15.85 -0.20
N GLY A 72 -18.85 -15.70 0.71
CA GLY A 72 -18.73 -16.15 2.10
C GLY A 72 -18.53 -15.02 3.12
N PRO A 73 -18.38 -15.37 4.40
CA PRO A 73 -18.33 -14.41 5.50
C PRO A 73 -17.01 -13.65 5.55
N TYR A 74 -17.06 -12.38 5.94
CA TYR A 74 -15.89 -11.52 6.06
C TYR A 74 -15.28 -11.52 7.46
N GLU A 75 -13.95 -11.62 7.53
CA GLU A 75 -13.24 -11.63 8.80
C GLU A 75 -13.22 -10.24 9.44
N THR A 76 -13.16 -10.19 10.77
CA THR A 76 -13.20 -8.93 11.53
C THR A 76 -12.11 -7.94 11.11
N LEU A 77 -10.86 -8.40 10.97
CA LEU A 77 -9.76 -7.53 10.55
C LEU A 77 -9.94 -7.03 9.12
N GLU A 78 -10.50 -7.87 8.23
CA GLU A 78 -10.79 -7.51 6.86
C GLU A 78 -11.85 -6.39 6.83
N LEU A 79 -12.99 -6.59 7.49
CA LEU A 79 -14.07 -5.59 7.54
C LEU A 79 -13.62 -4.24 8.09
N LEU A 80 -12.82 -4.25 9.16
CA LEU A 80 -12.35 -3.03 9.78
C LEU A 80 -11.30 -2.30 8.95
N ALA A 81 -10.41 -3.05 8.28
CA ALA A 81 -9.48 -2.47 7.32
C ALA A 81 -10.24 -1.82 6.15
N LEU A 82 -11.28 -2.47 5.64
CA LEU A 82 -12.15 -1.93 4.60
C LEU A 82 -12.88 -0.66 5.05
N ALA A 83 -13.51 -0.70 6.23
CA ALA A 83 -14.22 0.44 6.79
C ALA A 83 -13.30 1.65 6.99
N ARG A 84 -12.12 1.43 7.58
CA ARG A 84 -11.12 2.50 7.75
C ARG A 84 -10.65 3.03 6.40
N ASN A 85 -10.43 2.17 5.42
CA ASN A 85 -9.97 2.62 4.13
C ASN A 85 -11.03 3.46 3.38
N ILE A 86 -12.29 3.04 3.42
CA ILE A 86 -13.40 3.79 2.83
C ILE A 86 -13.56 5.14 3.53
N PHE A 87 -13.43 5.18 4.85
CA PHE A 87 -13.38 6.43 5.62
C PHE A 87 -12.27 7.37 5.15
N GLU A 88 -11.03 6.88 5.06
CA GLU A 88 -9.86 7.65 4.63
C GLU A 88 -10.04 8.21 3.21
N ASN A 89 -10.59 7.41 2.29
CA ASN A 89 -10.96 7.86 0.95
C ASN A 89 -12.05 8.95 0.99
N LEU A 90 -13.07 8.79 1.83
CA LEU A 90 -14.17 9.74 1.91
C LEU A 90 -13.71 11.09 2.47
N VAL A 91 -12.76 11.09 3.41
CA VAL A 91 -12.07 12.31 3.87
C VAL A 91 -11.39 13.01 2.68
N TRP A 92 -10.58 12.30 1.90
CA TRP A 92 -9.93 12.86 0.72
C TRP A 92 -10.92 13.48 -0.27
N LEU A 93 -11.96 12.74 -0.67
CA LEU A 93 -12.93 13.20 -1.64
C LEU A 93 -13.73 14.42 -1.14
N ARG A 94 -14.04 14.47 0.17
CA ARG A 94 -14.69 15.66 0.76
C ARG A 94 -13.78 16.87 0.74
N LEU A 95 -12.49 16.71 1.05
CA LEU A 95 -11.52 17.81 0.99
C LEU A 95 -11.34 18.32 -0.45
N MET A 96 -11.19 17.41 -1.43
CA MET A 96 -11.07 17.76 -2.85
C MET A 96 -12.33 18.42 -3.41
N LYS A 97 -13.52 17.96 -2.98
CA LYS A 97 -14.79 18.60 -3.36
C LYS A 97 -14.92 20.02 -2.83
N ASN A 98 -14.48 20.24 -1.58
CA ASN A 98 -14.55 21.55 -0.96
C ASN A 98 -13.51 22.52 -1.54
N ASP A 99 -12.33 22.01 -1.89
CA ASP A 99 -11.25 22.79 -2.50
C ASP A 99 -10.39 21.89 -3.39
N HIS A 100 -10.54 22.01 -4.72
CA HIS A 100 -9.86 21.15 -5.69
C HIS A 100 -8.32 21.25 -5.60
N ARG A 101 -7.78 22.32 -5.00
CA ARG A 101 -6.34 22.47 -4.75
C ARG A 101 -5.77 21.35 -3.86
N TYR A 102 -6.62 20.63 -3.12
CA TYR A 102 -6.22 19.41 -2.42
C TYR A 102 -5.70 18.30 -3.35
N GLY A 103 -5.95 18.38 -4.67
CA GLY A 103 -5.27 17.51 -5.63
C GLY A 103 -3.74 17.65 -5.62
N LEU A 104 -3.21 18.88 -5.48
CA LEU A 104 -1.75 19.09 -5.35
C LEU A 104 -1.22 18.62 -3.99
N ILE A 105 -2.03 18.75 -2.93
CA ILE A 105 -1.69 18.21 -1.62
C ILE A 105 -1.62 16.67 -1.69
N PHE A 106 -2.60 16.04 -2.33
CA PHE A 106 -2.61 14.60 -2.56
C PHE A 106 -1.36 14.15 -3.32
N TYR A 107 -0.96 14.87 -4.37
CA TYR A 107 0.27 14.56 -5.10
C TYR A 107 1.53 14.73 -4.23
N GLY A 108 1.62 15.80 -3.45
CA GLY A 108 2.73 16.01 -2.51
C GLY A 108 2.86 14.88 -1.49
N GLN A 109 1.72 14.43 -0.92
CA GLN A 109 1.70 13.28 0.00
C GLN A 109 2.09 11.97 -0.70
N LEU A 110 1.60 11.74 -1.93
CA LEU A 110 1.97 10.57 -2.73
C LEU A 110 3.49 10.49 -2.95
N LEU A 111 4.12 11.58 -3.40
CA LEU A 111 5.57 11.61 -3.65
C LEU A 111 6.37 11.38 -2.37
N ARG A 112 5.94 12.01 -1.26
CA ARG A 112 6.56 11.84 0.05
C ARG A 112 6.48 10.38 0.53
N GLU A 113 5.33 9.74 0.39
CA GLU A 113 5.14 8.33 0.76
C GLU A 113 5.97 7.41 -0.15
N GLN A 114 6.04 7.67 -1.45
CA GLN A 114 6.87 6.92 -2.39
C GLN A 114 8.36 7.00 -2.03
N VAL A 115 8.88 8.21 -1.73
CA VAL A 115 10.26 8.40 -1.25
C VAL A 115 10.51 7.56 0.00
N GLY A 116 9.69 7.71 1.04
CA GLY A 116 9.88 6.99 2.30
C GLY A 116 9.79 5.47 2.14
N ASN A 117 8.90 4.98 1.28
CA ASN A 117 8.76 3.55 0.98
C ASN A 117 9.99 3.01 0.23
N LEU A 118 10.50 3.75 -0.75
CA LEU A 118 11.69 3.35 -1.52
C LEU A 118 12.94 3.35 -0.66
N GLU A 119 13.14 4.37 0.17
CA GLU A 119 14.24 4.42 1.14
C GLU A 119 14.18 3.23 2.13
N GLY A 120 12.98 2.95 2.66
CA GLY A 120 12.77 1.81 3.56
C GLY A 120 13.04 0.46 2.88
N LEU A 121 12.61 0.30 1.62
CA LEU A 121 12.83 -0.91 0.85
C LEU A 121 14.32 -1.10 0.51
N ILE A 122 15.00 -0.05 0.04
CA ILE A 122 16.45 -0.09 -0.24
C ILE A 122 17.22 -0.49 1.02
N ARG A 123 16.88 0.10 2.17
CA ARG A 123 17.49 -0.26 3.46
C ARG A 123 17.26 -1.73 3.80
N LYS A 124 16.01 -2.22 3.73
CA LYS A 124 15.71 -3.62 4.00
C LYS A 124 16.47 -4.57 3.08
N ILE A 125 16.55 -4.26 1.79
CA ILE A 125 17.29 -5.10 0.81
C ILE A 125 18.80 -5.05 1.10
N SER A 126 19.31 -3.91 1.55
CA SER A 126 20.71 -3.78 1.95
C SER A 126 21.00 -4.61 3.20
N ASP A 127 20.16 -4.50 4.24
CA ASP A 127 20.26 -5.30 5.47
C ASP A 127 20.19 -6.80 5.16
N GLU A 128 19.37 -7.21 4.19
CA GLU A 128 19.31 -8.61 3.72
C GLU A 128 20.57 -9.05 2.96
N ALA A 129 21.15 -8.20 2.13
CA ALA A 129 22.41 -8.50 1.46
C ALA A 129 23.55 -8.68 2.48
N ASP A 130 23.62 -7.81 3.48
CA ASP A 130 24.57 -7.92 4.60
C ASP A 130 24.36 -9.22 5.40
N LEU A 131 23.11 -9.57 5.67
CA LEU A 131 22.77 -10.84 6.31
C LEU A 131 23.27 -12.03 5.47
N PHE A 132 23.01 -12.05 4.16
CA PHE A 132 23.43 -13.15 3.30
C PHE A 132 24.96 -13.27 3.21
N GLU A 133 25.70 -12.17 3.12
CA GLU A 133 27.16 -12.18 3.15
C GLU A 133 27.69 -12.75 4.49
N SER A 134 27.02 -12.42 5.61
CA SER A 134 27.38 -12.97 6.92
C SER A 134 27.10 -14.47 7.04
N ILE A 135 26.00 -14.95 6.44
CA ILE A 135 25.61 -16.37 6.46
C ILE A 135 26.49 -17.20 5.54
N ASP A 136 26.84 -16.68 4.36
CA ASP A 136 27.78 -17.31 3.43
C ASP A 136 29.14 -17.56 4.11
N SER A 137 29.64 -16.57 4.86
CA SER A 137 30.87 -16.72 5.65
C SER A 137 30.76 -17.84 6.72
N LEU A 138 29.58 -18.01 7.32
CA LEU A 138 29.33 -19.07 8.30
C LEU A 138 29.21 -20.46 7.63
N ASP A 139 28.61 -20.53 6.44
CA ASP A 139 28.51 -21.77 5.66
C ASP A 139 29.88 -22.24 5.16
N ASP A 140 30.73 -21.33 4.68
CA ASP A 140 32.12 -21.63 4.30
C ASP A 140 32.92 -22.22 5.48
N HIS A 141 32.77 -21.65 6.68
CA HIS A 141 33.37 -22.19 7.89
C HIS A 141 32.78 -23.57 8.27
N ALA A 142 31.48 -23.76 8.09
CA ALA A 142 30.81 -25.03 8.34
C ALA A 142 31.28 -26.12 7.36
N LEU A 143 31.45 -25.78 6.09
CA LEU A 143 31.96 -26.66 5.04
C LEU A 143 33.41 -27.07 5.31
N MET A 144 34.29 -26.10 5.61
CA MET A 144 35.69 -26.39 5.91
C MET A 144 35.86 -27.28 7.15
N SER A 145 35.05 -27.04 8.20
CA SER A 145 35.10 -27.83 9.44
C SER A 145 34.48 -29.23 9.35
N THR A 146 33.66 -29.52 8.33
CA THR A 146 32.96 -30.82 8.20
C THR A 146 33.49 -31.67 7.07
N LEU A 147 33.68 -31.06 5.89
CA LEU A 147 34.18 -31.76 4.70
C LEU A 147 35.69 -31.64 4.56
N GLY A 148 36.27 -30.47 4.89
CA GLY A 148 37.69 -30.21 4.72
C GLY A 148 38.58 -31.18 5.50
N GLU A 149 38.18 -31.50 6.75
CA GLU A 149 38.90 -32.44 7.62
C GLU A 149 38.81 -33.90 7.15
N VAL A 150 37.68 -34.29 6.55
CA VAL A 150 37.43 -35.65 6.06
C VAL A 150 38.16 -35.89 4.74
N VAL A 151 38.09 -34.93 3.80
CA VAL A 151 38.74 -35.03 2.48
C VAL A 151 40.28 -35.03 2.58
N ALA A 152 40.85 -34.35 3.57
CA ALA A 152 42.29 -34.30 3.78
C ALA A 152 42.93 -35.66 4.19
N ASN A 153 42.11 -36.66 4.59
CA ASN A 153 42.58 -37.88 5.25
C ASN A 153 42.33 -39.19 4.47
N ASN A 154 42.16 -39.15 3.14
CA ASN A 154 41.79 -40.32 2.31
C ASN A 154 40.53 -41.05 2.84
N PRO A 155 39.37 -40.40 2.82
CA PRO A 155 38.19 -40.88 3.52
C PRO A 155 37.53 -42.10 2.88
N LEU A 156 36.86 -42.90 3.70
CA LEU A 156 35.98 -43.98 3.26
C LEU A 156 34.65 -43.41 2.73
N PRO A 157 33.92 -44.12 1.84
CA PRO A 157 32.64 -43.65 1.31
C PRO A 157 31.58 -43.29 2.38
N ASP A 158 31.56 -44.03 3.49
CA ASP A 158 30.63 -43.79 4.59
C ASP A 158 30.95 -42.50 5.37
N GLU A 159 32.23 -42.18 5.54
CA GLU A 159 32.70 -40.94 6.20
C GLU A 159 32.35 -39.69 5.36
N ILE A 160 32.42 -39.81 4.03
CA ILE A 160 31.97 -38.77 3.10
C ILE A 160 30.44 -38.56 3.21
N ALA A 161 29.68 -39.64 3.30
CA ALA A 161 28.22 -39.58 3.42
C ALA A 161 27.80 -38.93 4.76
N GLU A 162 28.46 -39.27 5.87
CA GLU A 162 28.26 -38.65 7.18
C GLU A 162 28.63 -37.17 7.19
N ALA A 163 29.77 -36.80 6.60
CA ALA A 163 30.19 -35.39 6.48
C ALA A 163 29.17 -34.56 5.67
N HIS A 164 28.65 -35.11 4.56
CA HIS A 164 27.59 -34.45 3.79
C HIS A 164 26.27 -34.34 4.57
N ALA A 165 25.90 -35.34 5.36
CA ALA A 165 24.71 -35.26 6.20
C ALA A 165 24.86 -34.19 7.30
N ALA A 166 26.03 -34.12 7.93
CA ALA A 166 26.36 -33.10 8.93
C ALA A 166 26.37 -31.69 8.32
N HIS A 167 26.93 -31.53 7.12
CA HIS A 167 26.89 -30.26 6.39
C HIS A 167 25.45 -29.83 6.10
N ARG A 168 24.63 -30.72 5.53
CA ARG A 168 23.21 -30.43 5.24
C ARG A 168 22.45 -29.98 6.48
N SER A 169 22.65 -30.64 7.62
CA SER A 169 22.02 -30.23 8.88
C SER A 169 22.46 -28.85 9.34
N LYS A 170 23.70 -28.43 9.07
CA LYS A 170 24.16 -27.06 9.38
C LYS A 170 23.57 -26.04 8.42
N SER A 171 23.50 -26.35 7.12
CA SER A 171 22.85 -25.47 6.13
C SER A 171 21.36 -25.27 6.44
N ASP A 172 20.64 -26.31 6.85
CA ASP A 172 19.23 -26.20 7.30
C ASP A 172 19.07 -25.24 8.50
N MET A 173 20.04 -25.22 9.42
CA MET A 173 20.03 -24.29 10.54
C MET A 173 20.28 -22.85 10.10
N LEU A 174 21.15 -22.63 9.11
CA LEU A 174 21.40 -21.31 8.53
C LEU A 174 20.17 -20.78 7.77
N ASP A 175 19.49 -21.65 7.02
CA ASP A 175 18.21 -21.34 6.39
C ASP A 175 17.16 -20.89 7.41
N ASP A 176 17.06 -21.58 8.54
CA ASP A 176 16.16 -21.22 9.63
C ASP A 176 16.53 -19.89 10.29
N MET A 177 17.82 -19.56 10.41
CA MET A 177 18.26 -18.25 10.90
C MET A 177 17.81 -17.14 9.96
N VAL A 178 18.02 -17.30 8.66
CA VAL A 178 17.61 -16.32 7.65
C VAL A 178 16.09 -16.13 7.62
N ARG A 179 15.32 -17.21 7.77
CA ARG A 179 13.85 -17.14 7.83
C ARG A 179 13.32 -16.36 9.03
N ARG A 180 14.06 -16.32 10.14
CA ARG A 180 13.68 -15.57 11.35
C ARG A 180 13.87 -14.06 11.19
N GLU A 181 14.70 -13.62 10.25
CA GLU A 181 15.00 -12.21 9.98
C GLU A 181 14.01 -11.52 9.01
N PHE A 182 12.87 -12.17 8.72
CA PHE A 182 11.83 -11.65 7.83
C PHE A 182 12.43 -11.20 6.48
N SER A 183 13.16 -12.08 5.81
CA SER A 183 13.85 -11.78 4.55
C SER A 183 12.96 -12.04 3.33
N LEU A 184 12.86 -11.04 2.45
CA LEU A 184 12.13 -11.06 1.18
C LEU A 184 12.78 -11.99 0.16
N PHE A 185 14.11 -12.14 0.20
CA PHE A 185 14.90 -12.89 -0.78
C PHE A 185 15.45 -14.21 -0.25
N SER A 186 15.05 -14.62 0.95
CA SER A 186 15.45 -15.88 1.59
C SER A 186 15.17 -17.09 0.72
N GLY A 187 13.99 -17.19 0.12
CA GLY A 187 13.61 -18.26 -0.78
C GLY A 187 14.62 -18.44 -1.92
N PRO A 188 14.81 -17.45 -2.82
CA PRO A 188 15.83 -17.53 -3.86
C PRO A 188 17.26 -17.78 -3.33
N ALA A 189 17.63 -17.24 -2.16
CA ALA A 189 18.95 -17.42 -1.59
C ALA A 189 19.29 -18.89 -1.30
N THR A 190 18.33 -19.69 -0.81
CA THR A 190 18.56 -21.12 -0.52
C THR A 190 18.83 -21.94 -1.78
N TRP A 191 18.38 -21.49 -2.95
CA TRP A 191 18.62 -22.18 -4.23
C TRP A 191 19.89 -21.70 -4.93
N ASN A 192 20.14 -20.40 -4.85
CA ASN A 192 21.19 -19.73 -5.61
C ASN A 192 22.53 -19.66 -4.88
N GLY A 193 22.54 -19.88 -3.56
CA GLY A 193 23.65 -19.55 -2.67
C GLY A 193 23.56 -18.11 -2.16
N TYR A 194 23.95 -17.92 -0.90
CA TYR A 194 23.82 -16.64 -0.20
C TYR A 194 24.72 -15.55 -0.79
N SER A 195 26.00 -15.84 -1.06
CA SER A 195 26.91 -14.91 -1.75
C SER A 195 26.38 -14.44 -3.10
N TYR A 196 25.94 -15.36 -3.96
CA TYR A 196 25.43 -14.98 -5.28
C TYR A 196 24.14 -14.16 -5.17
N GLN A 197 23.25 -14.52 -4.25
CA GLN A 197 22.04 -13.75 -4.02
C GLN A 197 22.36 -12.34 -3.50
N ALA A 198 23.29 -12.18 -2.56
CA ALA A 198 23.75 -10.88 -2.09
C ALA A 198 24.31 -10.04 -3.24
N TYR A 199 25.15 -10.64 -4.10
CA TYR A 199 25.67 -9.98 -5.30
C TYR A 199 24.54 -9.49 -6.22
N LEU A 200 23.50 -10.30 -6.46
CA LEU A 200 22.34 -9.88 -7.26
C LEU A 200 21.58 -8.72 -6.62
N LEU A 201 21.40 -8.73 -5.29
CA LEU A 201 20.76 -7.63 -4.57
C LEU A 201 21.54 -6.33 -4.75
N ARG A 202 22.86 -6.37 -4.52
CA ARG A 202 23.77 -5.21 -4.61
C ARG A 202 23.88 -4.64 -6.02
N THR A 203 23.96 -5.50 -7.03
CA THR A 203 24.31 -5.06 -8.39
C THR A 203 23.12 -4.84 -9.31
N LYS A 204 21.95 -5.43 -9.00
CA LYS A 204 20.77 -5.35 -9.88
C LYS A 204 19.56 -4.74 -9.18
N ILE A 205 19.23 -5.23 -7.98
CA ILE A 205 17.97 -4.87 -7.34
C ILE A 205 18.05 -3.49 -6.67
N ILE A 206 19.06 -3.25 -5.82
CA ILE A 206 19.25 -1.96 -5.14
C ILE A 206 19.40 -0.81 -6.16
N PRO A 207 20.28 -0.89 -7.18
CA PRO A 207 20.45 0.21 -8.14
C PRO A 207 19.17 0.55 -8.91
N LYS A 208 18.31 -0.45 -9.19
CA LYS A 208 17.01 -0.21 -9.82
C LYS A 208 16.11 0.65 -8.94
N TYR A 209 16.06 0.37 -7.63
CA TYR A 209 15.26 1.15 -6.70
C TYR A 209 15.88 2.52 -6.42
N GLU A 210 17.21 2.65 -6.40
CA GLU A 210 17.89 3.93 -6.29
C GLU A 210 17.61 4.85 -7.48
N ALA A 211 17.60 4.30 -8.70
CA ALA A 211 17.23 5.06 -9.89
C ALA A 211 15.79 5.59 -9.81
N HIS A 212 14.86 4.76 -9.34
CA HIS A 212 13.46 5.17 -9.16
C HIS A 212 13.30 6.18 -8.00
N LEU A 213 14.06 6.02 -6.90
CA LEU A 213 14.10 6.99 -5.81
C LEU A 213 14.59 8.36 -6.31
N ALA A 214 15.61 8.39 -7.16
CA ALA A 214 16.11 9.63 -7.75
C ALA A 214 15.06 10.34 -8.62
N GLU A 215 14.32 9.58 -9.44
CA GLU A 215 13.21 10.08 -10.26
C GLU A 215 12.09 10.71 -9.40
N VAL A 216 11.58 9.96 -8.42
CA VAL A 216 10.50 10.46 -7.54
C VAL A 216 10.96 11.65 -6.70
N THR A 217 12.22 11.64 -6.24
CA THR A 217 12.82 12.76 -5.50
C THR A 217 12.89 14.01 -6.37
N GLN A 218 13.25 13.86 -7.65
CA GLN A 218 13.26 14.98 -8.59
C GLN A 218 11.86 15.57 -8.79
N HIS A 219 10.84 14.74 -8.99
CA HIS A 219 9.44 15.20 -9.07
C HIS A 219 8.99 15.93 -7.79
N LYS A 220 9.42 15.46 -6.62
CA LYS A 220 9.14 16.11 -5.34
C LYS A 220 9.75 17.50 -5.26
N VAL A 221 11.03 17.64 -5.63
CA VAL A 221 11.73 18.94 -5.65
C VAL A 221 11.09 19.91 -6.63
N GLU A 222 10.70 19.43 -7.82
CA GLU A 222 10.02 20.24 -8.83
C GLU A 222 8.68 20.76 -8.33
N LEU A 223 7.86 19.89 -7.72
CA LEU A 223 6.60 20.27 -7.11
C LEU A 223 6.81 21.30 -6.00
N GLU A 224 7.72 21.03 -5.06
CA GLU A 224 8.01 21.93 -3.92
C GLU A 224 8.45 23.32 -4.36
N THR A 225 9.16 23.42 -5.49
CA THR A 225 9.59 24.70 -6.07
C THR A 225 8.40 25.52 -6.57
N VAL A 226 7.36 24.89 -7.10
CA VAL A 226 6.19 25.59 -7.68
C VAL A 226 5.03 25.75 -6.71
N LEU A 227 4.95 24.96 -5.63
CA LEU A 227 3.82 25.02 -4.69
C LEU A 227 3.51 26.44 -4.17
N PRO A 228 4.50 27.29 -3.79
CA PRO A 228 4.21 28.64 -3.30
C PRO A 228 3.53 29.57 -4.31
N SER A 229 3.63 29.29 -5.62
CA SER A 229 2.91 30.05 -6.65
C SER A 229 1.53 29.49 -6.97
N LEU A 230 1.28 28.22 -6.64
CA LEU A 230 0.02 27.52 -6.92
C LEU A 230 -0.93 27.51 -5.72
N LEU A 231 -0.39 27.58 -4.50
CA LEU A 231 -1.12 27.40 -3.25
C LEU A 231 -0.84 28.54 -2.25
N ASP A 232 -1.79 28.81 -1.38
CA ASP A 232 -1.56 29.66 -0.21
C ASP A 232 -0.65 28.97 0.82
N ALA A 233 -0.04 29.76 1.72
CA ALA A 233 0.93 29.27 2.69
C ALA A 233 0.41 28.10 3.56
N ARG A 234 -0.89 28.07 3.86
CA ARG A 234 -1.50 26.98 4.64
C ARG A 234 -1.51 25.69 3.84
N LEU A 235 -1.98 25.72 2.59
CA LEU A 235 -2.03 24.55 1.72
C LEU A 235 -0.64 24.06 1.30
N THR A 236 0.31 24.96 1.06
CA THR A 236 1.72 24.61 0.79
C THR A 236 2.32 23.81 1.94
N ARG A 237 2.09 24.26 3.19
CA ARG A 237 2.55 23.53 4.38
C ARG A 237 1.94 22.13 4.46
N LEU A 238 0.65 21.99 4.16
CA LEU A 238 -0.04 20.69 4.18
C LEU A 238 0.47 19.72 3.10
N ALA A 239 0.96 20.21 1.97
CA ALA A 239 1.55 19.38 0.93
C ALA A 239 2.92 18.78 1.35
N SER A 240 3.67 19.48 2.20
CA SER A 240 5.03 19.08 2.61
C SER A 240 5.09 18.36 3.97
N GLU A 241 4.15 18.64 4.88
CA GLU A 241 4.12 18.07 6.23
C GLU A 241 3.54 16.65 6.28
N LYS A 242 3.68 15.99 7.44
CA LYS A 242 3.09 14.67 7.67
C LYS A 242 1.56 14.78 7.73
N TRP A 243 0.87 13.94 6.97
CA TRP A 243 -0.60 13.88 6.99
C TRP A 243 -1.15 13.53 8.39
N ASN A 244 -2.02 14.40 8.92
CA ASN A 244 -2.65 14.21 10.22
C ASN A 244 -4.14 13.85 10.06
N TRP A 245 -4.45 12.56 10.12
CA TRP A 245 -5.81 12.07 9.90
C TRP A 245 -6.88 12.67 10.82
N ALA A 246 -6.57 12.96 12.08
CA ALA A 246 -7.54 13.57 13.01
C ALA A 246 -7.95 14.96 12.55
N GLU A 247 -6.97 15.78 12.16
CA GLU A 247 -7.20 17.15 11.69
C GLU A 247 -7.91 17.15 10.34
N ARG A 248 -7.51 16.26 9.43
CA ARG A 248 -8.13 16.15 8.09
C ARG A 248 -9.56 15.64 8.17
N ALA A 249 -9.85 14.72 9.08
CA ALA A 249 -11.21 14.31 9.38
C ALA A 249 -12.04 15.47 9.92
N LYS A 250 -11.48 16.33 10.78
CA LYS A 250 -12.15 17.54 11.26
C LYS A 250 -12.45 18.50 10.12
N ASP A 251 -11.47 18.79 9.27
CA ASP A 251 -11.63 19.67 8.10
C ASP A 251 -12.67 19.13 7.09
N ALA A 252 -12.81 17.80 6.98
CA ALA A 252 -13.82 17.13 6.16
C ALA A 252 -15.19 16.98 6.85
N GLY A 253 -15.35 17.44 8.09
CA GLY A 253 -16.58 17.28 8.88
C GLY A 253 -16.87 15.83 9.31
N MET A 254 -15.84 14.98 9.41
CA MET A 254 -15.92 13.55 9.73
C MET A 254 -15.22 13.17 11.05
N GLU A 255 -14.98 14.13 11.94
CA GLU A 255 -14.29 13.91 13.22
C GLU A 255 -14.94 12.80 14.06
N LYS A 256 -16.27 12.70 14.09
CA LYS A 256 -16.99 11.65 14.84
C LYS A 256 -16.68 10.25 14.32
N HIS A 257 -16.56 10.10 13.01
CA HIS A 257 -16.20 8.82 12.38
C HIS A 257 -14.75 8.45 12.71
N TYR A 258 -13.84 9.42 12.65
CA TYR A 258 -12.44 9.23 13.06
C TYR A 258 -12.32 8.73 14.50
N ARG A 259 -13.03 9.38 15.44
CA ARG A 259 -13.01 9.02 16.87
C ARG A 259 -13.53 7.60 17.16
N PHE A 260 -14.32 7.03 16.25
CA PHE A 260 -14.78 5.65 16.35
C PHE A 260 -13.82 4.68 15.64
N LEU A 261 -13.59 4.87 14.34
CA LEU A 261 -12.87 3.92 13.49
C LEU A 261 -11.39 3.78 13.86
N TYR A 262 -10.70 4.88 14.21
CA TYR A 262 -9.27 4.81 14.50
C TYR A 262 -8.97 4.04 15.79
N PRO A 263 -9.55 4.38 16.95
CA PRO A 263 -9.32 3.60 18.16
C PRO A 263 -9.77 2.15 18.01
N TYR A 264 -10.88 1.90 17.32
CA TYR A 264 -11.42 0.56 17.17
C TYR A 264 -10.52 -0.34 16.30
N THR A 265 -10.08 0.15 15.14
CA THR A 265 -9.13 -0.58 14.27
C THR A 265 -7.75 -0.73 14.93
N SER A 266 -7.28 0.32 15.61
CA SER A 266 -6.00 0.33 16.34
C SER A 266 -5.98 -0.70 17.48
N LYS A 267 -7.08 -0.82 18.25
CA LYS A 267 -7.21 -1.82 19.32
C LYS A 267 -6.97 -3.23 18.81
N LEU A 268 -7.47 -3.57 17.63
CA LEU A 268 -7.39 -4.93 17.08
C LEU A 268 -6.06 -5.23 16.38
N LEU A 269 -5.41 -4.20 15.80
CA LEU A 269 -4.12 -4.35 15.12
C LEU A 269 -2.93 -4.38 16.09
N HIS A 270 -3.03 -3.75 17.25
CA HIS A 270 -1.94 -3.70 18.23
C HIS A 270 -2.13 -4.74 19.33
N SER A 271 -1.06 -5.47 19.66
CA SER A 271 -1.01 -6.38 20.81
C SER A 271 -0.90 -5.61 22.14
N THR A 272 -1.87 -4.74 22.42
CA THR A 272 -2.01 -4.09 23.72
C THR A 272 -2.49 -5.10 24.77
N PRO A 273 -2.19 -4.90 26.07
CA PRO A 273 -2.64 -5.82 27.12
C PRO A 273 -4.14 -6.11 27.08
N LEU A 274 -4.97 -5.10 26.76
CA LEU A 274 -6.42 -5.28 26.60
C LEU A 274 -6.76 -6.18 25.41
N ASN A 275 -6.12 -6.00 24.25
CA ASN A 275 -6.35 -6.84 23.07
C ASN A 275 -5.86 -8.29 23.27
N MET A 276 -4.83 -8.50 24.08
CA MET A 276 -4.32 -9.84 24.36
C MET A 276 -5.34 -10.73 25.10
N ILE A 277 -6.21 -10.14 25.91
CA ILE A 277 -7.15 -10.85 26.80
C ILE A 277 -8.63 -10.67 26.42
N SER A 278 -8.95 -9.85 25.42
CA SER A 278 -10.34 -9.64 24.96
C SER A 278 -10.62 -10.38 23.65
N ASP A 279 -11.90 -10.59 23.38
CA ASP A 279 -12.35 -11.22 22.13
C ASP A 279 -11.90 -10.40 20.92
N LYS A 280 -11.40 -11.12 19.92
CA LYS A 280 -10.76 -10.54 18.72
C LYS A 280 -11.70 -10.44 17.53
N SER A 281 -12.95 -10.88 17.71
CA SER A 281 -13.99 -10.92 16.69
C SER A 281 -15.12 -9.95 16.99
N LEU A 282 -15.62 -9.31 15.95
CA LEU A 282 -16.90 -8.59 15.99
C LEU A 282 -18.02 -9.57 16.35
N THR A 283 -18.95 -9.11 17.18
CA THR A 283 -20.26 -9.75 17.31
C THR A 283 -21.03 -9.63 15.99
N GLU A 284 -22.05 -10.47 15.77
CA GLU A 284 -22.91 -10.38 14.58
C GLU A 284 -23.51 -8.98 14.40
N ALA A 285 -23.95 -8.35 15.49
CA ALA A 285 -24.49 -6.99 15.48
C ALA A 285 -23.43 -5.95 15.04
N GLU A 286 -22.21 -6.04 15.56
CA GLU A 286 -21.12 -5.14 15.15
C GLU A 286 -20.71 -5.37 13.70
N THR A 287 -20.66 -6.63 13.24
CA THR A 287 -20.42 -6.97 11.83
C THR A 287 -21.42 -6.30 10.92
N LEU A 288 -22.71 -6.37 11.25
CA LEU A 288 -23.77 -5.72 10.47
C LEU A 288 -23.63 -4.19 10.46
N ILE A 289 -23.26 -3.58 11.59
CA ILE A 289 -23.03 -2.13 11.68
C ILE A 289 -21.84 -1.70 10.81
N VAL A 290 -20.73 -2.43 10.85
CA VAL A 290 -19.53 -2.12 10.06
C VAL A 290 -19.81 -2.30 8.57
N LEU A 291 -20.49 -3.38 8.18
CA LEU A 291 -20.91 -3.61 6.80
C LEU A 291 -21.84 -2.50 6.30
N ASP A 292 -22.84 -2.12 7.09
CA ASP A 292 -23.76 -1.05 6.72
C ASP A 292 -23.04 0.29 6.56
N TYR A 293 -22.11 0.59 7.48
CA TYR A 293 -21.24 1.77 7.35
C TYR A 293 -20.46 1.76 6.03
N ILE A 294 -19.90 0.62 5.64
CA ILE A 294 -19.18 0.46 4.37
C ILE A 294 -20.12 0.72 3.19
N VAL A 295 -21.29 0.07 3.14
CA VAL A 295 -22.27 0.23 2.04
C VAL A 295 -22.67 1.69 1.89
N VAL A 296 -23.10 2.34 2.97
CA VAL A 296 -23.54 3.74 2.96
C VAL A 296 -22.39 4.67 2.56
N SER A 297 -21.19 4.45 3.13
CA SER A 297 -20.03 5.30 2.84
C SER A 297 -19.53 5.14 1.39
N THR A 298 -19.71 3.97 0.78
CA THR A 298 -19.44 3.76 -0.64
C THR A 298 -20.43 4.52 -1.51
N GLY A 299 -21.72 4.56 -1.16
CA GLY A 299 -22.68 5.45 -1.82
C GLY A 299 -22.24 6.91 -1.76
N ASP A 300 -21.85 7.36 -0.56
CA ASP A 300 -21.30 8.71 -0.32
C ASP A 300 -20.06 8.98 -1.20
N LEU A 301 -19.12 8.04 -1.30
CA LEU A 301 -17.93 8.17 -2.16
C LEU A 301 -18.32 8.41 -3.62
N LEU A 302 -19.19 7.56 -4.17
CA LEU A 302 -19.65 7.67 -5.55
C LEU A 302 -20.36 9.01 -5.80
N ASP A 303 -21.20 9.45 -4.86
CA ASP A 303 -21.87 10.74 -4.94
C ASP A 303 -20.87 11.90 -4.93
N ARG A 304 -19.77 11.81 -4.17
CA ARG A 304 -18.72 12.85 -4.17
C ARG A 304 -17.99 12.92 -5.50
N ILE A 305 -17.68 11.78 -6.12
CA ILE A 305 -17.03 11.73 -7.44
C ILE A 305 -17.96 12.32 -8.50
N GLU A 306 -19.21 11.87 -8.53
CA GLU A 306 -20.20 12.26 -9.54
C GLU A 306 -20.57 13.75 -9.47
N SER A 307 -20.63 14.31 -8.25
CA SER A 307 -20.96 15.72 -8.04
C SER A 307 -19.76 16.67 -8.04
N PHE A 308 -18.55 16.18 -8.34
CA PHE A 308 -17.37 17.02 -8.42
C PHE A 308 -17.39 17.92 -9.67
N THR A 309 -17.18 19.22 -9.46
CA THR A 309 -17.14 20.21 -10.54
C THR A 309 -15.99 21.20 -10.38
N TYR A 310 -15.52 21.75 -11.50
CA TYR A 310 -14.44 22.74 -11.53
C TYR A 310 -14.58 23.68 -12.73
N VAL A 311 -13.91 24.84 -12.67
CA VAL A 311 -13.95 25.83 -13.76
C VAL A 311 -13.30 25.26 -15.01
N GLY A 312 -14.00 25.33 -16.15
CA GLY A 312 -13.54 24.77 -17.42
C GLY A 312 -13.78 23.26 -17.56
N GLN A 313 -14.53 22.66 -16.63
CA GLN A 313 -15.00 21.27 -16.78
C GLN A 313 -15.86 21.13 -18.03
N ILE A 314 -15.64 20.04 -18.76
CA ILE A 314 -16.48 19.64 -19.87
C ILE A 314 -17.25 18.37 -19.52
N ASN A 315 -18.38 18.16 -20.20
CA ASN A 315 -19.12 16.91 -20.11
C ASN A 315 -18.65 15.98 -21.23
N ALA A 316 -17.56 15.24 -20.97
CA ALA A 316 -17.01 14.22 -21.85
C ALA A 316 -17.17 12.83 -21.25
N ILE A 317 -17.35 11.83 -22.12
CA ILE A 317 -17.44 10.41 -21.74
C ILE A 317 -16.44 9.64 -22.59
N ALA A 318 -15.56 8.87 -21.96
CA ALA A 318 -14.68 7.94 -22.64
C ALA A 318 -15.44 6.64 -22.96
N ILE A 319 -15.45 6.23 -24.22
CA ILE A 319 -16.03 4.95 -24.65
C ILE A 319 -14.86 3.99 -24.89
N SER A 320 -14.69 3.01 -24.01
CA SER A 320 -13.74 1.92 -24.23
C SER A 320 -14.36 0.93 -25.21
N SER A 321 -13.76 0.77 -26.38
CA SER A 321 -14.13 -0.24 -27.38
C SER A 321 -13.68 -1.63 -26.99
#